data_AF-A0A9X3CV84-F1
#
_entry.id   AF-A0A9X3CV84-F1
#
_cell.length_a   1.000
_cell.length_b   1.000
_cell.length_c   1.000
_cell.angle_alpha   90.00
_cell.angle_beta   90.00
_cell.angle_gamma   90.00
#
_symmetry.space_group_name_H-M   'P 1'
#
loop_
_entity.id
_entity.type
_entity.pdbx_description
1 polymer ?
#
loop_
_entity_poly.entity_id
_entity_poly.type
_entity_poly.pdbx_seq_one_letter_code
_entity_poly.pdbx_strand_id
1 'polypeptide(L)'
;MRKVFTILGVFLMLVSCQEINRTPKPDNLIAEDKMVEVLTELSLLHGARSYNKTLMEEKGVNAYPYLTKKYGIDSTQLAQSNEYYAQNYKQYEKIYERVKERLEALMAEYDSIREVEEKRKDSLRENSGNGTRDTLIRREFRRDTSGLLEPDPRLPMPVSKSRVQR
;
A
#
# COMPACT_ATOMS: atom_id res chain seq x y z
N MET A 1 14.80 39.83 36.24
CA MET A 1 13.96 38.69 35.79
C MET A 1 13.39 38.91 34.39
N ARG A 2 12.35 39.76 34.17
CA ARG A 2 11.69 39.91 32.85
C ARG A 2 12.65 40.22 31.67
N LYS A 3 13.59 41.15 31.84
CA LYS A 3 14.55 41.53 30.78
C LYS A 3 15.53 40.39 30.41
N VAL A 4 15.86 39.52 31.35
CA VAL A 4 16.75 38.37 31.12
C VAL A 4 16.03 37.33 30.26
N PHE A 5 14.75 37.07 30.54
CA PHE A 5 13.93 36.19 29.69
C PHE A 5 13.75 36.76 28.27
N THR A 6 13.62 38.08 28.12
CA THR A 6 13.55 38.72 26.80
C THR A 6 14.86 38.57 26.03
N ILE A 7 16.01 38.77 26.68
CA ILE A 7 17.34 38.61 26.06
C ILE A 7 17.59 37.14 25.69
N LEU A 8 17.21 36.19 26.56
CA LEU A 8 17.34 34.76 26.29
C LEU A 8 16.47 34.31 25.10
N GLY A 9 15.24 34.85 24.99
CA GLY A 9 14.36 34.57 23.85
C GLY A 9 14.91 35.09 22.52
N VAL A 10 15.52 36.29 22.52
CA VAL A 10 16.19 36.84 21.33
C VAL A 10 17.44 36.03 20.97
N PHE A 11 18.21 35.59 21.97
CA PHE A 11 19.38 34.75 21.73
C PHE A 11 19.01 33.38 21.13
N LEU A 12 17.95 32.73 21.62
CA LEU A 12 17.45 31.47 21.02
C LEU A 12 17.02 31.65 19.56
N MET A 13 16.40 32.78 19.21
CA MET A 13 16.03 33.11 17.84
C MET A 13 17.24 33.24 16.91
N LEU A 14 18.37 33.76 17.41
CA LEU A 14 19.59 33.91 16.62
C LEU A 14 20.31 32.57 16.35
N VAL A 15 20.15 31.58 17.24
CA VAL A 15 20.71 30.23 17.08
C VAL A 15 19.85 29.34 16.14
N SER A 16 18.65 29.79 15.78
CA SER A 16 17.72 29.07 14.89
C SER A 16 18.10 29.09 13.41
N CYS A 17 19.13 29.84 13.00
CA CYS A 17 19.64 29.77 11.63
C CYS A 17 20.41 28.47 11.44
N GLN A 18 19.70 27.41 11.05
CA GLN A 18 20.34 26.21 10.51
C GLN A 18 20.79 26.50 9.08
N GLU A 19 22.08 26.31 8.83
CA GLU A 19 22.66 26.37 7.50
C GLU A 19 22.08 25.21 6.68
N ILE A 20 21.34 25.54 5.61
CA ILE A 20 20.76 24.53 4.70
C ILE A 20 21.91 23.96 3.86
N ASN A 21 22.62 22.99 4.45
CA ASN A 21 23.60 22.19 3.73
C ASN A 21 22.84 21.34 2.71
N ARG A 22 22.97 21.70 1.43
CA ARG A 22 22.47 20.87 0.34
C ARG A 22 23.38 19.65 0.24
N THR A 23 22.83 18.49 0.54
CA THR A 23 23.48 17.20 0.36
C THR A 23 23.91 17.08 -1.10
N PRO A 24 25.22 16.84 -1.35
CA PRO A 24 25.72 16.66 -2.70
C PRO A 24 25.02 15.46 -3.34
N LYS A 25 24.88 15.49 -4.66
CA LYS A 25 24.30 14.37 -5.41
C LYS A 25 25.14 13.11 -5.17
N PRO A 26 24.56 12.02 -4.63
CA PRO A 26 25.31 10.79 -4.40
C PRO A 26 25.67 10.12 -5.74
N ASP A 27 26.85 9.52 -5.83
CA ASP A 27 27.36 8.87 -7.04
C ASP A 27 26.46 7.70 -7.48
N ASN A 28 25.85 7.03 -6.52
CA ASN A 28 24.95 5.88 -6.69
C ASN A 28 23.46 6.29 -6.62
N LEU A 29 23.09 7.53 -6.97
CA LEU A 29 21.69 7.98 -6.91
C LEU A 29 20.74 7.04 -7.69
N ILE A 30 19.67 6.59 -7.05
CA ILE A 30 18.57 5.89 -7.72
C ILE A 30 17.90 6.87 -8.67
N ALA A 31 17.89 6.57 -9.98
CA ALA A 31 17.24 7.41 -10.98
C ALA A 31 15.74 7.64 -10.67
N GLU A 32 15.20 8.80 -11.06
CA GLU A 32 13.83 9.21 -10.72
C GLU A 32 12.79 8.15 -11.12
N ASP A 33 12.88 7.61 -12.34
CA ASP A 33 11.96 6.57 -12.83
C ASP A 33 11.99 5.32 -11.96
N LYS A 34 13.19 4.87 -11.59
CA LYS A 34 13.38 3.73 -10.69
C LYS A 34 12.88 4.05 -9.28
N MET A 35 13.05 5.28 -8.80
CA MET A 35 12.53 5.72 -7.51
C MET A 35 11.00 5.71 -7.48
N VAL A 36 10.34 6.13 -8.58
CA VAL A 36 8.87 6.02 -8.71
C VAL A 36 8.42 4.57 -8.58
N GLU A 37 9.09 3.63 -9.23
CA GLU A 37 8.76 2.19 -9.11
C GLU A 37 8.96 1.67 -7.69
N VAL A 38 10.10 2.00 -7.06
CA VAL A 38 10.44 1.60 -5.69
C VAL A 38 9.41 2.14 -4.69
N LEU A 39 9.05 3.41 -4.78
CA LEU A 39 8.09 4.05 -3.87
C LEU A 39 6.66 3.57 -4.11
N THR A 40 6.28 3.28 -5.37
CA THR A 40 4.99 2.66 -5.68
C THR A 40 4.88 1.29 -5.01
N GLU A 41 5.92 0.46 -5.15
CA GLU A 41 5.96 -0.87 -4.53
C GLU A 41 5.96 -0.80 -3.00
N LEU A 42 6.74 0.13 -2.42
CA LEU A 42 6.76 0.36 -0.98
C LEU A 42 5.37 0.72 -0.45
N SER A 43 4.66 1.60 -1.15
CA SER A 43 3.28 1.98 -0.82
C SER A 43 2.32 0.78 -0.87
N LEU A 44 2.45 -0.08 -1.90
CA LEU A 44 1.64 -1.31 -2.01
C LEU A 44 1.92 -2.28 -0.85
N LEU A 45 3.20 -2.48 -0.49
CA LEU A 45 3.59 -3.34 0.63
C LEU A 45 3.08 -2.81 1.96
N HIS A 46 3.14 -1.49 2.18
CA HIS A 46 2.56 -0.85 3.35
C HIS A 46 1.03 -0.99 3.39
N GLY A 47 0.35 -0.81 2.25
CA GLY A 47 -1.09 -1.04 2.12
C GLY A 47 -1.47 -2.48 2.46
N ALA A 48 -0.74 -3.47 1.91
CA ALA A 48 -0.94 -4.89 2.19
C ALA A 48 -0.72 -5.23 3.67
N ARG A 49 0.34 -4.71 4.29
CA ARG A 49 0.61 -4.89 5.72
C ARG A 49 -0.44 -4.22 6.60
N SER A 50 -0.94 -3.05 6.19
CA SER A 50 -2.03 -2.37 6.89
C SER A 50 -3.36 -3.13 6.78
N TYR A 51 -3.59 -3.83 5.67
CA TYR A 51 -4.80 -4.64 5.46
C TYR A 51 -4.78 -5.92 6.30
N ASN A 52 -3.68 -6.67 6.29
CA ASN A 52 -3.53 -7.86 7.10
C ASN A 52 -2.08 -8.03 7.59
N LYS A 53 -1.81 -7.46 8.76
CA LYS A 53 -0.50 -7.50 9.41
C LYS A 53 -0.08 -8.93 9.75
N THR A 54 -0.97 -9.73 10.35
CA THR A 54 -0.69 -11.10 10.79
C THR A 54 -0.27 -11.97 9.61
N LEU A 55 -1.01 -11.93 8.51
CA LEU A 55 -0.68 -12.70 7.31
C LEU A 55 0.67 -12.29 6.69
N MET A 56 0.99 -10.99 6.69
CA MET A 56 2.28 -10.50 6.20
C MET A 56 3.44 -10.97 7.08
N GLU A 57 3.24 -10.99 8.40
CA GLU A 57 4.23 -11.45 9.39
C GLU A 57 4.43 -12.96 9.31
N GLU A 58 3.35 -13.75 9.21
CA GLU A 58 3.41 -15.21 8.99
C GLU A 58 4.14 -15.58 7.70
N LYS A 59 3.92 -14.82 6.63
CA LYS A 59 4.65 -15.01 5.36
C LYS A 59 6.08 -14.47 5.39
N GLY A 60 6.51 -13.85 6.49
CA GLY A 60 7.85 -13.28 6.63
C GLY A 60 8.16 -12.15 5.65
N VAL A 61 7.13 -11.45 5.13
CA VAL A 61 7.30 -10.41 4.12
C VAL A 61 7.69 -9.10 4.80
N ASN A 62 8.96 -8.72 4.67
CA ASN A 62 9.46 -7.40 5.05
C ASN A 62 9.70 -6.53 3.83
N ALA A 63 9.21 -5.28 3.87
CA ALA A 63 9.22 -4.39 2.72
C ALA A 63 10.64 -4.05 2.23
N TYR A 64 11.53 -3.59 3.13
CA TYR A 64 12.88 -3.17 2.73
C TYR A 64 13.73 -4.29 2.12
N PRO A 65 13.88 -5.49 2.74
CA PRO A 65 14.62 -6.59 2.14
C PRO A 65 14.02 -7.08 0.82
N TYR A 66 12.68 -7.05 0.69
CA TYR A 66 12.01 -7.39 -0.55
C TYR A 66 12.34 -6.37 -1.66
N LEU A 67 12.26 -5.08 -1.36
CA LEU A 67 12.52 -4.00 -2.31
C LEU A 67 13.99 -3.98 -2.78
N THR A 68 14.94 -4.10 -1.86
CA THR A 68 16.37 -4.12 -2.19
C THR A 68 16.68 -5.28 -3.13
N LYS A 69 16.12 -6.47 -2.86
CA LYS A 69 16.24 -7.64 -3.74
C LYS A 69 15.55 -7.45 -5.09
N LYS A 70 14.32 -6.94 -5.12
CA LYS A 70 13.52 -6.78 -6.36
C LYS A 70 14.16 -5.80 -7.33
N TYR A 71 14.65 -4.67 -6.82
CA TYR A 71 15.18 -3.59 -7.65
C TYR A 71 16.72 -3.59 -7.74
N GLY A 72 17.41 -4.52 -7.09
CA GLY A 72 18.87 -4.57 -7.06
C GLY A 72 19.48 -3.27 -6.52
N ILE A 73 18.90 -2.72 -5.46
CA ILE A 73 19.37 -1.51 -4.79
C ILE A 73 19.87 -1.85 -3.39
N ASP A 74 20.83 -1.09 -2.89
CA ASP A 74 21.27 -1.23 -1.50
C ASP A 74 20.43 -0.36 -0.55
N SER A 75 20.38 -0.78 0.71
CA SER A 75 19.73 -0.04 1.80
C SER A 75 20.34 1.36 2.00
N THR A 76 21.67 1.49 1.92
CA THR A 76 22.35 2.78 2.04
C THR A 76 22.09 3.65 0.81
N GLN A 77 22.10 3.06 -0.38
CA GLN A 77 21.76 3.72 -1.63
C GLN A 77 20.33 4.31 -1.59
N LEU A 78 19.37 3.53 -1.08
CA LEU A 78 17.98 3.98 -0.92
C LEU A 78 17.88 5.15 0.07
N ALA A 79 18.55 5.06 1.23
CA ALA A 79 18.54 6.11 2.23
C ALA A 79 19.15 7.42 1.70
N GLN A 80 20.32 7.34 1.06
CA GLN A 80 21.02 8.49 0.47
C GLN A 80 20.23 9.11 -0.68
N SER A 81 19.61 8.29 -1.52
CA SER A 81 18.78 8.78 -2.63
C SER A 81 17.52 9.46 -2.11
N ASN A 82 16.86 8.87 -1.11
CA ASN A 82 15.70 9.47 -0.44
C ASN A 82 16.06 10.82 0.21
N GLU A 83 17.20 10.91 0.89
CA GLU A 83 17.68 12.16 1.49
C GLU A 83 17.98 13.22 0.42
N TYR A 84 18.66 12.85 -0.67
CA TYR A 84 18.90 13.76 -1.80
C TYR A 84 17.60 14.32 -2.38
N TYR A 85 16.61 13.47 -2.65
CA TYR A 85 15.32 13.92 -3.18
C TYR A 85 14.55 14.76 -2.14
N ALA A 86 14.58 14.40 -0.85
CA ALA A 86 13.94 15.18 0.22
C ALA A 86 14.42 16.64 0.28
N GLN A 87 15.68 16.88 -0.04
CA GLN A 87 16.23 18.24 -0.10
C GLN A 87 16.00 18.95 -1.44
N ASN A 88 15.65 18.20 -2.49
CA ASN A 88 15.29 18.70 -3.81
C ASN A 88 13.76 18.66 -4.01
N TYR A 89 13.03 19.44 -3.20
CA TYR A 89 11.57 19.41 -3.10
C TYR A 89 10.82 19.32 -4.44
N LYS A 90 11.16 20.17 -5.43
CA LYS A 90 10.50 20.18 -6.75
C LYS A 90 10.68 18.87 -7.54
N GLN A 91 11.82 18.20 -7.39
CA GLN A 91 12.01 16.88 -8.02
C GLN A 91 11.23 15.83 -7.27
N TYR A 92 11.22 15.90 -5.93
CA TYR A 92 10.56 14.89 -5.14
C TYR A 92 9.04 14.95 -5.24
N GLU A 93 8.48 16.15 -5.34
CA GLU A 93 7.06 16.38 -5.63
C GLU A 93 6.66 15.67 -6.92
N LYS A 94 7.41 15.84 -8.01
CA LYS A 94 7.15 15.15 -9.29
C LYS A 94 7.23 13.64 -9.17
N ILE A 95 8.19 13.11 -8.39
CA ILE A 95 8.29 11.67 -8.13
C ILE A 95 7.00 11.19 -7.44
N TYR A 96 6.54 11.89 -6.40
CA TYR A 96 5.31 11.50 -5.69
C TYR A 96 4.03 11.69 -6.50
N GLU A 97 3.95 12.70 -7.35
CA GLU A 97 2.84 12.85 -8.31
C GLU A 97 2.76 11.63 -9.23
N ARG A 98 3.89 11.22 -9.80
CA ARG A 98 3.96 10.01 -10.65
C ARG A 98 3.64 8.72 -9.90
N VAL A 99 4.07 8.61 -8.63
CA VAL A 99 3.69 7.48 -7.76
C VAL A 99 2.18 7.46 -7.56
N LYS A 100 1.55 8.61 -7.29
CA LYS A 100 0.10 8.74 -7.13
C LYS A 100 -0.63 8.33 -8.41
N GLU A 101 -0.25 8.87 -9.56
CA GLU A 101 -0.85 8.52 -10.86
C GLU A 101 -0.78 7.02 -11.13
N ARG A 102 0.37 6.39 -10.83
CA ARG A 102 0.54 4.96 -11.02
C ARG A 102 -0.33 4.13 -10.08
N LEU A 103 -0.50 4.56 -8.83
CA LEU A 103 -1.41 3.90 -7.88
C LEU A 103 -2.87 4.06 -8.31
N GLU A 104 -3.28 5.23 -8.79
CA GLU A 104 -4.64 5.46 -9.32
C GLU A 104 -4.92 4.59 -10.54
N ALA A 105 -3.97 4.46 -11.46
CA ALA A 105 -4.08 3.57 -12.61
C ALA A 105 -4.23 2.10 -12.19
N LEU A 106 -3.42 1.63 -11.23
CA LEU A 106 -3.54 0.29 -10.68
C LEU A 106 -4.91 0.07 -10.03
N MET A 107 -5.41 1.03 -9.25
CA MET A 107 -6.74 0.94 -8.64
C MET A 107 -7.84 0.79 -9.69
N ALA A 108 -7.81 1.60 -10.75
CA ALA A 108 -8.77 1.53 -11.83
C ALA A 108 -8.72 0.18 -12.56
N GLU A 109 -7.52 -0.35 -12.80
CA GLU A 109 -7.34 -1.68 -13.39
C GLU A 109 -7.98 -2.77 -12.51
N TYR A 110 -7.67 -2.78 -11.20
CA TYR A 110 -8.22 -3.77 -10.27
C TYR A 110 -9.74 -3.65 -10.09
N ASP A 111 -10.29 -2.45 -10.07
CA ASP A 111 -11.74 -2.24 -10.01
C ASP A 111 -12.44 -2.79 -11.26
N SER A 112 -11.86 -2.59 -12.45
CA SER A 112 -12.40 -3.13 -13.70
C SER A 112 -12.40 -4.67 -13.72
N ILE A 113 -11.32 -5.29 -13.22
CA ILE A 113 -11.22 -6.75 -13.08
C ILE A 113 -12.30 -7.26 -12.12
N ARG A 114 -12.47 -6.60 -10.97
CA ARG A 114 -13.48 -6.97 -9.98
C ARG A 114 -14.89 -6.92 -10.55
N GLU A 115 -15.24 -5.90 -11.33
CA GLU A 115 -16.55 -5.81 -11.97
C GLU A 115 -16.82 -6.97 -12.95
N VAL A 116 -15.82 -7.37 -13.72
CA VAL A 116 -15.94 -8.50 -14.66
C VAL A 116 -16.12 -9.81 -13.88
N GLU A 117 -15.37 -10.01 -12.79
CA GLU A 117 -15.50 -11.19 -11.95
C GLU A 117 -16.86 -11.31 -11.27
N GLU A 118 -17.40 -10.20 -10.74
CA GLU A 118 -18.72 -10.19 -10.11
C GLU A 118 -19.83 -10.49 -11.13
N LYS A 119 -19.79 -9.87 -12.33
CA LYS A 119 -20.75 -10.21 -13.41
C LYS A 119 -20.68 -11.68 -13.81
N ARG A 120 -19.47 -12.26 -13.85
CA ARG A 120 -19.30 -13.70 -14.12
C ARG A 120 -19.93 -14.55 -13.02
N LYS A 121 -19.70 -14.22 -11.74
CA LYS A 121 -20.30 -14.95 -10.60
C LYS A 121 -21.83 -14.86 -10.63
N ASP A 122 -22.39 -13.70 -10.93
CA ASP A 122 -23.84 -13.52 -11.00
C ASP A 122 -24.47 -14.37 -12.11
N SER A 123 -23.86 -14.39 -13.30
CA SER A 123 -24.33 -15.25 -14.41
C SER A 123 -24.28 -16.75 -14.07
N LEU A 124 -23.28 -17.19 -13.29
CA LEU A 124 -23.16 -18.59 -12.85
C LEU A 124 -24.23 -18.93 -11.80
N ARG A 125 -24.53 -18.01 -10.88
CA ARG A 125 -25.57 -18.19 -9.85
C ARG A 125 -26.98 -18.21 -10.45
N GLU A 126 -27.23 -17.35 -11.45
CA GLU A 126 -28.50 -17.35 -12.19
C GLU A 126 -28.72 -18.66 -12.95
N ASN A 127 -27.67 -19.19 -13.60
CA ASN A 127 -27.75 -20.44 -14.33
C ASN A 127 -27.91 -21.68 -13.42
N SER A 128 -27.24 -21.71 -12.26
CA SER A 128 -27.45 -22.77 -11.25
C SER A 128 -28.82 -22.69 -10.56
N GLY A 129 -29.45 -21.51 -10.49
CA GLY A 129 -30.79 -21.33 -9.92
C GLY A 129 -31.93 -21.90 -10.78
N ASN A 130 -31.74 -22.02 -12.09
CA ASN A 130 -32.73 -22.56 -13.03
C ASN A 130 -32.55 -24.07 -13.33
N GLY A 131 -31.49 -24.71 -12.83
CA GLY A 131 -31.16 -26.11 -13.11
C GLY A 131 -31.66 -27.16 -12.12
N THR A 132 -32.26 -26.79 -10.98
CA THR A 132 -32.64 -27.76 -9.94
C THR A 132 -34.07 -27.57 -9.47
N ARG A 133 -35.00 -27.52 -10.43
CA ARG A 133 -36.43 -27.73 -10.21
C ARG A 133 -36.91 -29.15 -10.51
N ASP A 134 -36.01 -30.09 -10.79
CA ASP A 134 -36.36 -31.52 -10.77
C ASP A 134 -36.21 -32.07 -9.35
N THR A 135 -37.33 -31.92 -8.64
CA THR A 135 -37.92 -32.93 -7.75
C THR A 135 -37.06 -34.16 -7.45
N LEU A 136 -36.84 -34.41 -6.15
CA LEU A 136 -36.63 -35.72 -5.46
C LEU A 136 -35.35 -35.85 -4.60
N ILE A 137 -34.28 -35.06 -4.78
CA ILE A 137 -33.08 -35.13 -3.92
C ILE A 137 -33.19 -34.16 -2.73
N ARG A 138 -34.20 -34.33 -1.87
CA ARG A 138 -34.27 -33.59 -0.58
C ARG A 138 -34.31 -34.49 0.65
N ARG A 139 -34.35 -35.82 0.48
CA ARG A 139 -34.41 -36.75 1.62
C ARG A 139 -33.07 -37.35 2.05
N GLU A 140 -32.03 -37.36 1.21
CA GLU A 140 -30.82 -38.13 1.51
C GLU A 140 -29.68 -37.35 2.18
N PHE A 141 -29.52 -36.04 1.95
CA PHE A 141 -28.25 -35.36 2.27
C PHE A 141 -28.17 -34.66 3.65
N ARG A 142 -28.93 -35.11 4.65
CA ARG A 142 -28.87 -34.54 6.02
C ARG A 142 -27.86 -35.25 6.95
N ARG A 143 -27.01 -36.15 6.44
CA ARG A 143 -26.05 -36.92 7.27
C ARG A 143 -24.62 -36.41 7.31
N ASP A 144 -24.12 -35.70 6.30
CA ASP A 144 -22.69 -35.34 6.23
C ASP A 144 -22.44 -33.83 6.32
N THR A 145 -22.78 -33.22 7.47
CA THR A 145 -22.27 -31.88 7.85
C THR A 145 -20.90 -31.97 8.53
N SER A 146 -19.99 -32.75 7.96
CA SER A 146 -18.63 -32.97 8.48
C SER A 146 -17.62 -32.42 7.48
N GLY A 147 -17.57 -31.10 7.32
CA GLY A 147 -16.62 -30.48 6.39
C GLY A 147 -16.79 -28.98 6.36
N LEU A 148 -16.05 -28.29 7.20
CA LEU A 148 -15.92 -26.83 7.20
C LEU A 148 -15.50 -26.36 5.80
N LEU A 149 -16.39 -25.62 5.12
CA LEU A 149 -15.99 -24.75 4.01
C LEU A 149 -15.19 -23.60 4.61
N GLU A 150 -13.86 -23.70 4.58
CA GLU A 150 -13.01 -22.53 4.78
C GLU A 150 -13.27 -21.54 3.65
N PRO A 151 -13.41 -20.23 3.96
CA PRO A 151 -13.60 -19.21 2.94
C PRO A 151 -12.33 -19.06 2.09
N ASP A 152 -12.52 -18.94 0.77
CA ASP A 152 -11.43 -18.77 -0.21
C ASP A 152 -10.56 -17.54 0.13
N PRO A 153 -9.26 -17.71 0.43
CA PRO A 153 -8.36 -16.63 0.84
C PRO A 153 -8.04 -15.63 -0.29
N ARG A 154 -8.50 -15.87 -1.53
CA ARG A 154 -8.31 -14.95 -2.66
C ARG A 154 -9.45 -13.94 -2.83
N LEU A 155 -10.54 -14.07 -2.09
CA LEU A 155 -11.62 -13.09 -2.12
C LEU A 155 -11.25 -11.90 -1.22
N PRO A 156 -11.18 -10.66 -1.75
CA PRO A 156 -11.15 -9.49 -0.90
C PRO A 156 -12.43 -9.48 -0.06
N MET A 157 -12.29 -9.47 1.26
CA MET A 157 -13.45 -9.37 2.16
C MET A 157 -14.24 -8.09 1.83
N PRO A 158 -15.59 -8.16 1.85
CA PRO A 158 -16.41 -7.00 1.57
C PRO A 158 -16.04 -5.88 2.54
N VAL A 159 -15.61 -4.74 2.00
CA VAL A 159 -15.34 -3.54 2.80
C VAL A 159 -16.68 -3.09 3.38
N SER A 160 -16.83 -3.26 4.69
CA SER A 160 -17.99 -2.79 5.43
C SER A 160 -18.10 -1.28 5.26
N LYS A 161 -19.11 -0.81 4.52
CA LYS A 161 -19.52 0.61 4.44
C LYS A 161 -20.15 1.07 5.75
N SER A 162 -19.45 0.94 6.87
CA SER A 162 -19.97 1.29 8.20
C SER A 162 -18.91 2.01 9.05
N ARG A 163 -18.27 3.05 8.49
CA ARG A 163 -17.67 4.12 9.32
C ARG A 163 -17.36 5.40 8.54
N VAL A 164 -18.39 5.98 7.91
CA VAL A 164 -18.40 7.41 7.61
C VAL A 164 -19.64 7.96 8.31
N GLN A 165 -19.50 8.20 9.61
CA GLN A 165 -20.28 9.13 10.43
C GLN A 165 -19.80 9.00 11.88
N ARG A 166 -18.70 9.68 12.20
CA ARG A 166 -18.60 10.52 13.40
C ARG A 166 -17.38 11.41 13.32
#